data_AF-A0A667WR82-F1
#
_entry.id   AF-A0A667WR82-F1
#
_cell.length_a   1.000
_cell.length_b   1.000
_cell.length_c   1.000
_cell.angle_alpha   90.00
_cell.angle_beta   90.00
_cell.angle_gamma   90.00
#
_symmetry.space_group_name_H-M   'P 1'
#
loop_
_entity.id
_entity.type
_entity.pdbx_description
1 polymer ?
#
loop_
_entity_poly.entity_id
_entity_poly.type
_entity_poly.pdbx_seq_one_letter_code
_entity_poly.pdbx_strand_id
1 'polypeptide(L)'
;MGYWDLEEGTDCVQKTWITTKLGTALGLVGSAYHIVAYQPDSAVAALQRAGNATATMAALGAIFGMTTCLSAQAREAPNDPLNYFIGGCASGAFLGARTHSITTGTSACLGLGTLAFLTKAGKTEGWKLTGPPKL
;
A
#
# COMPACT_ATOMS: atom_id res chain seq x y z
N MET A 1 -17.50 6.53 4.66
CA MET A 1 -17.03 5.25 5.25
C MET A 1 -15.55 5.15 5.04
N GLY A 2 -14.79 5.06 6.12
CA GLY A 2 -13.34 4.88 6.11
C GLY A 2 -12.95 3.41 5.94
N TYR A 3 -11.68 3.17 5.61
CA TYR A 3 -11.13 1.82 5.45
C TYR A 3 -11.30 0.91 6.68
N TRP A 4 -11.23 1.51 7.86
CA TRP A 4 -11.34 0.82 9.16
C TRP A 4 -12.78 0.59 9.62
N ASP A 5 -13.77 1.21 8.96
CA ASP A 5 -15.19 1.00 9.29
C ASP A 5 -15.76 -0.25 8.59
N LEU A 6 -15.05 -0.76 7.57
CA LEU A 6 -15.42 -1.92 6.79
C LEU A 6 -14.89 -3.20 7.44
N GLU A 7 -15.72 -4.24 7.47
CA GLU A 7 -15.35 -5.54 7.99
C GLU A 7 -14.30 -6.21 7.09
N GLU A 8 -13.35 -6.90 7.71
CA GLU A 8 -12.29 -7.60 6.97
C GLU A 8 -12.86 -8.88 6.36
N GLY A 9 -12.61 -9.10 5.06
CA GLY A 9 -13.01 -10.33 4.36
C GLY A 9 -14.36 -10.27 3.63
N THR A 10 -15.19 -9.24 3.81
CA THR A 10 -16.52 -9.13 3.18
C THR A 10 -16.55 -8.05 2.08
N ASP A 11 -16.12 -6.82 2.38
CA ASP A 11 -16.19 -5.68 1.46
C ASP A 11 -14.91 -5.50 0.61
N CYS A 12 -14.45 -6.58 -0.04
CA CYS A 12 -13.14 -6.60 -0.72
C CYS A 12 -12.96 -5.52 -1.78
N VAL A 13 -13.97 -5.31 -2.63
CA VAL A 13 -13.90 -4.32 -3.73
C VAL A 13 -13.79 -2.92 -3.15
N GLN A 14 -14.58 -2.62 -2.12
CA GLN A 14 -14.60 -1.29 -1.52
C GLN A 14 -13.32 -0.98 -0.75
N LYS A 15 -12.78 -1.94 0.02
CA LYS A 15 -11.47 -1.80 0.69
C LYS A 15 -10.36 -1.62 -0.34
N THR A 16 -10.34 -2.43 -1.39
CA THR A 16 -9.38 -2.33 -2.49
C THR A 16 -9.45 -0.96 -3.18
N TRP A 17 -10.66 -0.46 -3.42
CA TRP A 17 -10.85 0.86 -4.02
C TRP A 17 -10.29 1.97 -3.13
N ILE A 18 -10.50 1.89 -1.82
CA ILE A 18 -9.96 2.86 -0.86
C ILE A 18 -8.43 2.81 -0.83
N THR A 19 -7.82 1.62 -0.77
CA THR A 19 -6.35 1.47 -0.76
C THR A 19 -5.73 1.88 -2.08
N THR A 20 -6.39 1.62 -3.21
CA THR A 20 -5.98 2.08 -4.54
C THR A 20 -5.98 3.61 -4.60
N LYS A 21 -7.05 4.27 -4.13
CA LYS A 21 -7.13 5.74 -4.06
C LYS A 21 -6.00 6.34 -3.22
N LEU A 22 -5.72 5.73 -2.07
CA LEU A 22 -4.63 6.15 -1.20
C LEU A 22 -3.27 5.98 -1.90
N GLY A 23 -3.05 4.84 -2.57
CA GLY A 23 -1.86 4.59 -3.39
C GLY A 23 -1.70 5.62 -4.51
N THR A 24 -2.76 5.93 -5.25
CA THR A 24 -2.77 6.97 -6.30
C THR A 24 -2.42 8.34 -5.74
N ALA A 25 -3.01 8.73 -4.61
CA ALA A 25 -2.73 10.02 -3.98
C ALA A 25 -1.25 10.14 -3.56
N LEU A 26 -0.71 9.10 -2.92
CA LEU A 26 0.70 9.04 -2.55
C LEU A 26 1.61 9.04 -3.79
N GLY A 27 1.22 8.35 -4.86
CA GLY A 27 1.94 8.33 -6.13
C GLY A 27 1.99 9.69 -6.81
N LEU A 28 0.90 10.46 -6.80
CA LEU A 28 0.86 11.82 -7.34
C LEU A 28 1.74 12.76 -6.53
N VAL A 29 1.65 12.73 -5.19
CA VAL A 29 2.48 13.55 -4.32
C VAL A 29 3.97 13.20 -4.50
N GLY A 30 4.31 11.91 -4.51
CA GLY A 30 5.68 11.46 -4.75
C GLY A 30 6.20 11.86 -6.13
N SER A 31 5.36 11.78 -7.17
CA SER A 31 5.69 12.22 -8.53
C SER A 31 5.93 13.73 -8.59
N ALA A 32 5.13 14.52 -7.88
CA ALA A 32 5.31 15.98 -7.82
C ALA A 32 6.66 16.34 -7.21
N TYR A 33 7.01 15.74 -6.06
CA TYR A 33 8.34 15.93 -5.47
C TYR A 33 9.47 15.47 -6.38
N HIS A 34 9.31 14.31 -7.04
CA HIS A 34 10.32 13.79 -7.95
C HIS A 34 10.56 14.70 -9.16
N ILE A 35 9.51 15.30 -9.74
CA ILE A 35 9.62 16.24 -10.86
C ILE A 35 10.28 17.55 -10.42
N VAL A 36 9.94 18.06 -9.22
CA VAL A 36 10.53 19.28 -8.69
C VAL A 36 12.01 19.09 -8.36
N ALA A 37 12.38 17.95 -7.77
CA ALA A 37 13.77 17.63 -7.45
C ALA A 37 14.61 17.29 -8.69
N TYR A 38 14.02 16.58 -9.66
CA TYR A 38 14.67 16.13 -10.89
C TYR A 38 13.88 16.58 -12.11
N GLN A 39 14.20 17.78 -12.57
CA GLN A 39 13.50 18.41 -13.69
C GLN A 39 13.62 17.55 -14.96
N PRO A 40 12.49 17.23 -15.62
CA PRO A 40 12.49 16.52 -16.89
C PRO A 40 12.80 17.47 -18.06
N ASP A 41 13.43 16.93 -19.10
CA ASP A 41 13.80 17.71 -20.30
C ASP A 41 12.59 18.17 -21.12
N SER A 42 11.40 17.59 -20.87
CA SER A 42 10.15 17.94 -21.56
C SER A 42 8.91 17.68 -20.73
N ALA A 43 7.82 18.36 -21.06
CA ALA A 43 6.50 18.15 -20.44
C ALA A 43 5.96 16.73 -20.66
N VAL A 44 6.23 16.12 -21.81
CA VAL A 44 5.82 14.73 -22.10
C VAL A 44 6.59 13.74 -21.23
N ALA A 45 7.90 13.94 -21.04
CA ALA A 45 8.69 13.12 -20.13
C ALA A 45 8.21 13.28 -18.67
N ALA A 46 7.82 14.49 -18.26
CA ALA A 46 7.20 14.73 -16.95
C ALA A 46 5.92 13.91 -16.77
N LEU A 47 5.02 13.97 -17.76
CA LEU A 47 3.74 13.26 -17.74
C LEU A 47 3.94 11.74 -17.72
N GLN A 48 4.86 11.21 -18.53
CA GLN A 48 5.17 9.78 -18.55
C GLN A 48 5.76 9.31 -17.22
N ARG A 49 6.68 10.09 -16.62
CA ARG A 49 7.25 9.76 -15.30
C ARG A 49 6.17 9.76 -14.22
N ALA A 50 5.36 10.81 -14.13
CA ALA A 50 4.29 10.91 -13.15
C ALA A 50 3.22 9.82 -13.34
N GLY A 51 2.82 9.56 -14.59
CA GLY A 51 1.84 8.53 -14.93
C GLY A 51 2.32 7.13 -14.53
N ASN A 52 3.56 6.78 -14.88
CA ASN A 52 4.15 5.48 -14.54
C ASN A 52 4.29 5.29 -13.03
N ALA A 53 4.79 6.30 -12.31
CA ALA A 53 4.96 6.23 -10.86
C ALA A 53 3.60 6.14 -10.15
N THR A 54 2.64 6.98 -10.54
CA THR A 54 1.28 6.97 -9.97
C THR A 54 0.56 5.65 -10.23
N ALA A 55 0.63 5.13 -11.46
CA ALA A 55 0.02 3.84 -11.81
C ALA A 55 0.65 2.69 -11.01
N THR A 56 1.97 2.73 -10.78
CA THR A 56 2.65 1.73 -9.96
C THR A 56 2.15 1.79 -8.51
N MET A 57 2.06 2.98 -7.92
CA MET A 57 1.56 3.13 -6.54
C MET A 57 0.08 2.76 -6.40
N ALA A 58 -0.74 3.08 -7.40
CA ALA A 58 -2.14 2.65 -7.45
C ALA A 58 -2.24 1.12 -7.48
N ALA A 59 -1.45 0.45 -8.31
CA ALA A 59 -1.42 -1.00 -8.39
C ALA A 59 -0.95 -1.65 -7.08
N LEU A 60 0.04 -1.06 -6.39
CA LEU A 60 0.45 -1.53 -5.06
C LEU A 60 -0.72 -1.49 -4.06
N GLY A 61 -1.46 -0.39 -4.02
CA GLY A 61 -2.65 -0.25 -3.17
C GLY A 61 -3.76 -1.25 -3.52
N ALA A 62 -3.98 -1.50 -4.82
CA ALA A 62 -4.96 -2.46 -5.29
C ALA A 62 -4.60 -3.90 -4.91
N ILE A 63 -3.35 -4.30 -5.18
CA ILE A 63 -2.84 -5.65 -4.85
C ILE A 63 -2.89 -5.85 -3.34
N PHE A 64 -2.45 -4.86 -2.56
CA PHE A 64 -2.54 -4.91 -1.11
C PHE A 64 -3.98 -5.18 -0.65
N GLY A 65 -4.95 -4.35 -1.06
CA GLY A 65 -6.34 -4.47 -0.63
C GLY A 65 -7.00 -5.81 -1.02
N MET A 66 -6.76 -6.27 -2.25
CA MET A 66 -7.28 -7.55 -2.72
C MET A 66 -6.65 -8.71 -1.96
N THR A 67 -5.33 -8.73 -1.84
CA THR A 67 -4.62 -9.81 -1.16
C THR A 67 -4.95 -9.88 0.33
N THR A 68 -5.09 -8.75 1.02
CA THR A 68 -5.54 -8.75 2.43
C THR A 68 -6.95 -9.33 2.57
N CYS A 69 -7.85 -9.02 1.63
CA CYS A 69 -9.22 -9.52 1.71
C CYS A 69 -9.33 -11.00 1.35
N LEU A 70 -8.60 -11.45 0.33
CA LEU A 70 -8.58 -12.86 -0.09
C LEU A 70 -7.90 -13.74 0.96
N SER A 71 -6.81 -13.26 1.59
CA SER A 71 -6.15 -14.00 2.68
C SER A 71 -7.03 -14.09 3.92
N ALA A 72 -7.74 -13.02 4.28
CA ALA A 72 -8.73 -13.02 5.35
C ALA A 72 -9.85 -14.05 5.12
N GLN A 73 -10.38 -14.14 3.91
CA GLN A 73 -11.40 -15.14 3.54
C GLN A 73 -10.83 -16.56 3.54
N ALA A 74 -9.68 -16.78 2.89
CA ALA A 74 -9.10 -18.11 2.73
C ALA A 74 -8.64 -18.74 4.05
N ARG A 75 -8.29 -17.91 5.06
CA ARG A 75 -7.84 -18.37 6.38
C ARG A 75 -8.95 -18.39 7.41
N GLU A 76 -10.15 -17.92 7.07
CA GLU A 76 -11.28 -17.73 8.01
C GLU A 76 -10.87 -16.94 9.28
N ALA A 77 -9.84 -16.10 9.16
CA ALA A 77 -9.20 -15.41 10.26
C ALA A 77 -9.12 -13.89 9.97
N PRO A 78 -10.26 -13.18 9.91
CA PRO A 78 -10.34 -11.82 9.38
C PRO A 78 -9.53 -10.78 10.18
N ASN A 79 -9.36 -11.01 11.49
CA ASN A 79 -8.66 -10.09 12.38
C ASN A 79 -7.15 -10.36 12.50
N ASP A 80 -6.64 -11.42 11.87
CA ASP A 80 -5.23 -11.80 11.95
C ASP A 80 -4.32 -10.79 11.22
N PRO A 81 -3.34 -10.15 11.90
CA PRO A 81 -2.38 -9.24 11.28
C PRO A 81 -1.53 -9.89 10.17
N LEU A 82 -1.43 -11.23 10.14
CA LEU A 82 -0.73 -11.94 9.06
C LEU A 82 -1.36 -11.72 7.69
N ASN A 83 -2.67 -11.45 7.60
CA ASN A 83 -3.32 -11.11 6.32
C ASN A 83 -2.72 -9.83 5.73
N TYR A 84 -2.43 -8.85 6.59
CA TYR A 84 -1.79 -7.58 6.20
C TYR A 84 -0.34 -7.79 5.79
N PHE A 85 0.39 -8.70 6.45
CA PHE A 85 1.74 -9.09 6.04
C PHE A 85 1.74 -9.69 4.63
N ILE A 86 0.81 -10.61 4.34
CA ILE A 86 0.69 -11.24 3.02
C ILE A 86 0.35 -10.19 1.96
N GLY A 87 -0.57 -9.26 2.25
CA GLY A 87 -0.88 -8.15 1.34
C GLY A 87 0.30 -7.23 1.08
N GLY A 88 1.07 -6.90 2.12
CA GLY A 88 2.29 -6.10 1.99
C GLY A 88 3.38 -6.82 1.19
N CYS A 89 3.53 -8.14 1.40
CA CYS A 89 4.48 -8.94 0.63
C CYS A 89 4.09 -9.05 -0.85
N ALA A 90 2.81 -9.25 -1.15
CA ALA A 90 2.31 -9.32 -2.53
C ALA A 90 2.51 -8.01 -3.29
N SER A 91 2.26 -6.87 -2.63
CA SER A 91 2.56 -5.56 -3.23
C SER A 91 4.08 -5.36 -3.41
N GLY A 92 4.91 -5.76 -2.44
CA GLY A 92 6.37 -5.74 -2.58
C GLY A 92 6.90 -6.60 -3.74
N ALA A 93 6.35 -7.80 -3.92
CA ALA A 93 6.69 -8.68 -5.04
C ALA A 93 6.32 -8.03 -6.39
N PHE A 94 5.16 -7.38 -6.48
CA PHE A 94 4.76 -6.62 -7.66
C PHE A 94 5.71 -5.45 -7.94
N LEU A 95 6.18 -4.73 -6.91
CA LEU A 95 7.18 -3.69 -7.08
C LEU A 95 8.49 -4.26 -7.65
N GLY A 96 8.92 -5.44 -7.17
CA GLY A 96 10.06 -6.17 -7.73
C GLY A 96 9.87 -6.52 -9.21
N ALA A 97 8.68 -7.02 -9.58
CA ALA A 97 8.34 -7.30 -10.97
C ALA A 97 8.36 -6.03 -11.83
N ARG A 98 7.82 -4.92 -11.33
CA ARG A 98 7.76 -3.63 -12.04
C ARG A 98 9.14 -2.99 -12.25
N THR A 99 10.05 -3.23 -11.30
CA THR A 99 11.44 -2.73 -11.33
C THR A 99 12.43 -3.75 -11.90
N HIS A 100 11.96 -4.92 -12.32
CA HIS A 100 12.78 -6.02 -12.85
C HIS A 100 13.93 -6.43 -11.89
N SER A 101 13.68 -6.41 -10.58
CA SER A 101 14.69 -6.66 -9.56
C SER A 101 14.16 -7.57 -8.45
N ILE A 102 14.80 -8.73 -8.31
CA ILE A 102 14.48 -9.71 -7.26
C ILE A 102 14.83 -9.13 -5.88
N THR A 103 15.98 -8.46 -5.75
CA THR A 103 16.42 -7.88 -4.48
C THR A 103 15.47 -6.78 -4.01
N THR A 104 14.98 -5.94 -4.93
CA THR A 104 13.94 -4.94 -4.63
C THR A 104 12.65 -5.62 -4.23
N GLY A 105 12.25 -6.70 -4.91
CA GLY A 105 11.04 -7.45 -4.57
C GLY A 105 11.08 -8.07 -3.17
N THR A 106 12.18 -8.76 -2.83
CA THR A 106 12.32 -9.42 -1.52
C THR A 106 12.42 -8.40 -0.39
N SER A 107 13.22 -7.34 -0.56
CA SER A 107 13.33 -6.28 0.45
C SER A 107 12.02 -5.51 0.63
N ALA A 108 11.32 -5.20 -0.46
CA ALA A 108 10.00 -4.56 -0.40
C ALA A 108 8.95 -5.46 0.24
N CYS A 109 8.97 -6.77 -0.03
CA CYS A 109 8.03 -7.71 0.60
C CYS A 109 8.20 -7.70 2.12
N LEU A 110 9.44 -7.83 2.62
CA LEU A 110 9.70 -7.82 4.06
C LEU A 110 9.40 -6.45 4.68
N GLY A 111 9.81 -5.36 4.01
CA GLY A 111 9.58 -4.00 4.48
C GLY A 111 8.10 -3.64 4.55
N LEU A 112 7.40 -3.72 3.43
CA LEU A 112 5.97 -3.39 3.34
C LEU A 112 5.10 -4.39 4.11
N GLY A 113 5.46 -5.68 4.09
CA GLY A 113 4.77 -6.72 4.86
C GLY A 113 4.85 -6.45 6.36
N THR A 114 6.05 -6.18 6.89
CA THR A 114 6.23 -5.91 8.33
C THR A 114 5.52 -4.61 8.74
N LEU A 115 5.62 -3.55 7.93
CA LEU A 115 4.91 -2.30 8.18
C LEU A 115 3.39 -2.49 8.22
N ALA A 116 2.84 -3.26 7.27
CA ALA A 116 1.41 -3.55 7.22
C ALA A 116 0.95 -4.40 8.43
N PHE A 117 1.75 -5.41 8.81
CA PHE A 117 1.51 -6.21 10.02
C PHE A 117 1.44 -5.33 11.26
N LEU A 118 2.45 -4.46 11.46
CA LEU A 118 2.51 -3.54 12.59
C LEU A 118 1.35 -2.53 12.58
N THR A 119 0.91 -2.12 11.39
CA THR A 119 -0.25 -1.21 11.26
C THR A 119 -1.53 -1.89 11.76
N LYS A 120 -1.76 -3.15 11.40
CA LYS A 120 -2.92 -3.92 11.88
C LYS A 120 -2.80 -4.23 13.37
N ALA A 121 -1.64 -4.70 13.82
CA ALA A 121 -1.37 -4.97 15.24
C ALA A 121 -1.54 -3.72 16.11
N GLY A 122 -1.01 -2.58 15.67
CA GLY A 122 -1.18 -1.30 16.37
C GLY A 122 -2.64 -0.85 16.40
N LYS A 123 -3.42 -1.11 15.35
CA LYS A 123 -4.87 -0.82 15.34
C LYS A 123 -5.64 -1.71 16.31
N THR A 124 -5.31 -2.99 16.41
CA THR A 124 -5.96 -3.93 17.34
C THR A 124 -5.59 -3.63 18.80
N GLU A 125 -4.34 -3.27 19.06
CA GLU A 125 -3.82 -2.93 20.40
C GLU A 125 -4.08 -1.46 20.80
N GLY A 126 -4.65 -0.65 19.91
CA GLY A 126 -4.98 0.75 20.18
C GLY A 126 -3.77 1.70 20.31
N TRP A 127 -2.66 1.38 19.64
CA TRP A 127 -1.47 2.24 19.61
C TRP A 127 -1.80 3.61 19.00
N LYS A 128 -1.35 4.67 19.67
CA LYS A 128 -1.53 6.05 19.20
C LYS A 128 -0.19 6.58 18.70
N LEU A 129 -0.05 6.65 17.37
CA LEU A 129 1.17 7.15 16.73
C LEU A 129 1.32 8.67 16.92
N THR A 130 0.18 9.36 16.86
CA THR A 130 0.05 10.78 17.18
C THR A 130 -1.11 10.93 18.17
N GLY A 131 -0.92 11.74 19.19
CA GLY A 131 -1.92 11.97 20.22
C GLY A 131 -1.63 13.27 20.95
N PRO A 132 -2.62 13.83 21.67
CA PRO A 132 -2.36 14.98 22.51
C PRO A 132 -1.25 14.64 23.51
N PRO A 133 -0.33 15.57 23.81
CA PRO A 133 0.69 15.35 24.80
C PRO A 133 0.02 14.93 26.11
N LYS A 134 0.47 13.82 26.68
CA LYS A 134 0.05 13.38 28.00
C LYS A 134 1.13 13.79 28.99
N LEU A 135 0.72 14.32 30.13
CA LEU A 135 1.58 14.63 31.27
C LEU A 135 2.06 13.34 31.95
#